data_AF-A0A445EVS9-F1
#
_entry.id   AF-A0A445EVS9-F1
#
_cell.length_a   1.000
_cell.length_b   1.000
_cell.length_c   1.000
_cell.angle_alpha   90.00
_cell.angle_beta   90.00
_cell.angle_gamma   90.00
#
_symmetry.space_group_name_H-M   'P 1'
#
loop_
_entity.id
_entity.type
_entity.pdbx_description
1 polymer ?
#
loop_
_entity_poly.entity_id
_entity_poly.type
_entity_poly.pdbx_seq_one_letter_code
_entity_poly.pdbx_strand_id
1 'polypeptide(L)'
;MFLTFYGSILGSAFLINDENQHDNVVKFSRLKIRSFLQLCIARLMECCSDLILGKRPSQPRTHGTASLESILPLYPSFFTIVFKTSPIEPFPNLSHPQTPCTIKILPPADMIKIPTMILVVQKLISRQKIESECICLMAGYTSSNLAVGSASERSIVLKLRSSGKLLPQASILSAYCISPRSCRTFNLPLLRSRVFMSVASGSQVSVLNDALFSDYKPSNAFLFPGQGAQAVGMGKEAQNVPAAAVLYKKANEILGYDLLDICINGPKDKLDSTVLSQPAIYVTSLAAVELLRARDGGQQIIDSVDVTCGLSLGEYTALAFAGAFSFEDGLKLVKLRGEAMQDAADAAKSAMVSVIGLDSEKVQQLCDAANQEVPEAEKVQIANYLCPGNYAVSGGLKGVEVLESKAKSFKARMTVRLAVAGAFHTSFMEPAVSRLEAALAATEIRTPRIPVISNVDAQPHADPDTIKKILARQVTSPVQWETTVKTLLNKGLKKSYELGPGKVIAGIIKRVDKGADIENIGA
;
A
#
# COMPACT_ATOMS: atom_id res chain seq x y z
N MET A 1 -10.76 27.62 11.89
CA MET A 1 -11.11 26.71 10.76
C MET A 1 -12.23 27.32 9.91
N PHE A 2 -12.05 28.58 9.47
CA PHE A 2 -12.98 29.33 8.62
C PHE A 2 -12.25 30.47 7.84
N LEU A 3 -10.96 30.27 7.54
CA LEU A 3 -10.11 31.30 6.91
C LEU A 3 -9.26 30.77 5.74
N THR A 4 -9.71 29.69 5.10
CA THR A 4 -9.04 29.08 3.94
C THR A 4 -10.06 28.68 2.86
N PHE A 5 -11.01 29.57 2.57
CA PHE A 5 -11.96 29.36 1.47
C PHE A 5 -12.29 30.60 0.63
N TYR A 6 -11.56 31.71 0.80
CA TYR A 6 -11.73 32.92 -0.02
C TYR A 6 -10.43 33.34 -0.71
N GLY A 7 -9.78 32.37 -1.38
CA GLY A 7 -8.61 32.60 -2.23
C GLY A 7 -8.85 32.34 -3.72
N SER A 8 -10.07 31.98 -4.15
CA SER A 8 -10.27 31.39 -5.48
C SER A 8 -11.35 32.07 -6.34
N ILE A 9 -11.74 33.31 -6.01
CA ILE A 9 -12.57 34.15 -6.90
C ILE A 9 -11.85 35.48 -7.10
N LEU A 10 -10.66 35.44 -7.69
CA LEU A 10 -9.95 36.64 -8.16
C LEU A 10 -8.91 36.31 -9.25
N GLY A 11 -9.20 35.30 -10.08
CA GLY A 11 -8.29 34.86 -11.13
C GLY A 11 -9.01 34.28 -12.34
N SER A 12 -10.07 34.92 -12.84
CA SER A 12 -10.71 34.53 -14.10
C SER A 12 -11.54 35.70 -14.67
N ALA A 13 -10.87 36.73 -15.15
CA ALA A 13 -11.38 37.65 -16.17
C ALA A 13 -10.22 38.54 -16.58
N PHE A 14 -9.55 38.24 -17.70
CA PHE A 14 -8.90 39.18 -18.64
C PHE A 14 -8.09 38.37 -19.66
N LEU A 15 -8.74 37.97 -20.75
CA LEU A 15 -8.12 37.80 -22.05
C LEU A 15 -9.10 38.41 -23.06
N ILE A 16 -8.80 39.62 -23.51
CA ILE A 16 -9.37 40.22 -24.72
C ILE A 16 -8.21 40.33 -25.69
N ASN A 17 -8.31 39.63 -26.82
CA ASN A 17 -7.60 39.99 -28.05
C ASN A 17 -8.15 41.34 -28.51
N ASP A 18 -7.28 42.32 -28.76
CA ASP A 18 -7.26 42.95 -30.09
C ASP A 18 -6.01 43.81 -30.32
N GLU A 19 -5.54 43.78 -31.56
CA GLU A 19 -4.58 44.73 -32.12
C GLU A 19 -5.28 46.06 -32.48
N ASN A 20 -4.52 47.16 -32.39
CA ASN A 20 -4.74 48.49 -32.95
C ASN A 20 -5.70 49.50 -32.28
N GLN A 21 -5.02 50.49 -31.68
CA GLN A 21 -5.23 51.95 -31.75
C GLN A 21 -6.34 52.69 -30.97
N HIS A 22 -5.84 53.77 -30.34
CA HIS A 22 -6.44 55.05 -29.92
C HIS A 22 -7.04 55.23 -28.51
N ASP A 23 -6.52 56.29 -27.88
CA ASP A 23 -6.84 56.86 -26.58
C ASP A 23 -8.34 57.12 -26.34
N ASN A 24 -8.83 56.77 -25.16
CA ASN A 24 -9.40 57.73 -24.19
C ASN A 24 -9.74 57.07 -22.85
N VAL A 25 -9.34 57.76 -21.78
CA VAL A 25 -9.32 57.34 -20.38
C VAL A 25 -10.66 57.59 -19.69
N VAL A 26 -11.19 56.59 -18.97
CA VAL A 26 -12.05 56.82 -17.79
C VAL A 26 -11.54 55.98 -16.62
N LYS A 27 -10.74 56.61 -15.74
CA LYS A 27 -10.23 56.03 -14.48
C LYS A 27 -11.35 55.99 -13.44
N PHE A 28 -11.85 54.80 -13.09
CA PHE A 28 -12.57 54.59 -11.83
C PHE A 28 -11.58 54.28 -10.70
N SER A 29 -11.46 55.20 -9.73
CA SER A 29 -10.48 55.13 -8.64
C SER A 29 -10.80 54.03 -7.60
N ARG A 30 -9.78 53.24 -7.23
CA ARG A 30 -9.78 52.15 -6.21
C ARG A 30 -10.35 52.51 -4.82
N LEU A 31 -10.57 53.80 -4.52
CA LEU A 31 -11.07 54.26 -3.23
C LEU A 31 -12.53 53.85 -2.96
N LYS A 32 -13.41 53.86 -3.97
CA LYS A 32 -14.85 53.58 -3.76
C LYS A 32 -15.17 52.11 -3.49
N ILE A 33 -14.39 51.18 -4.04
CA ILE A 33 -14.55 49.73 -3.82
C ILE A 33 -14.15 49.35 -2.39
N ARG A 34 -13.11 49.99 -1.85
CA ARG A 34 -12.67 49.77 -0.46
C ARG A 34 -13.72 50.23 0.55
N SER A 35 -14.33 51.39 0.31
CA SER A 35 -15.42 51.92 1.16
C SER A 35 -16.66 51.02 1.13
N PHE A 36 -17.00 50.45 -0.03
CA PHE A 36 -18.13 49.52 -0.14
C PHE A 36 -17.86 48.18 0.58
N LEU A 37 -16.65 47.62 0.44
CA LEU A 37 -16.26 46.41 1.16
C LEU A 37 -16.22 46.60 2.68
N GLN A 38 -15.73 47.75 3.16
CA GLN A 38 -15.73 48.06 4.60
C GLN A 38 -17.15 48.17 5.17
N LEU A 39 -18.08 48.74 4.41
CA LEU A 39 -19.49 48.84 4.83
C LEU A 39 -20.16 47.45 4.93
N CYS A 40 -19.85 46.55 3.99
CA CYS A 40 -20.36 45.18 3.98
C CYS A 40 -19.80 44.34 5.14
N ILE A 41 -18.49 44.48 5.43
CA ILE A 41 -17.83 43.77 6.53
C ILE A 41 -18.36 44.28 7.88
N ALA A 42 -18.56 45.60 8.04
CA ALA A 42 -19.12 46.17 9.26
C ALA A 42 -20.53 45.63 9.56
N ARG A 43 -21.42 45.56 8.55
CA ARG A 43 -22.77 45.01 8.70
C ARG A 43 -22.80 43.51 9.02
N LEU A 44 -21.86 42.74 8.46
CA LEU A 44 -21.71 41.31 8.77
C LEU A 44 -21.26 41.10 10.22
N MET A 45 -20.36 41.95 10.72
CA MET A 45 -19.89 41.89 12.10
C MET A 45 -20.98 42.30 13.11
N GLU A 46 -21.82 43.29 12.80
CA GLU A 46 -22.99 43.64 13.62
C GLU A 46 -24.00 42.48 13.71
N CYS A 47 -24.36 41.87 12.57
CA CYS A 47 -25.26 40.71 12.55
C CYS A 47 -24.71 39.50 13.33
N CYS A 48 -23.39 39.28 13.31
CA CYS A 48 -22.76 38.22 14.08
C CYS A 48 -22.69 38.54 15.58
N SER A 49 -22.54 39.82 15.96
CA SER A 49 -22.52 40.24 17.37
C SER A 49 -23.90 40.11 18.03
N ASP A 50 -24.97 40.45 17.31
CA ASP A 50 -26.34 40.33 17.82
C ASP A 50 -26.79 38.86 17.98
N LEU A 51 -26.29 37.95 17.14
CA LEU A 51 -26.55 36.51 17.25
C LEU A 51 -25.83 35.84 18.43
N ILE A 52 -24.63 36.32 18.77
CA ILE A 52 -23.83 35.77 19.89
C ILE A 52 -24.33 36.28 21.24
N LEU A 53 -24.94 37.48 21.28
CA LEU A 53 -25.46 38.10 22.51
C LEU A 53 -26.95 37.84 22.79
N GLY A 54 -27.62 37.00 21.98
CA GLY A 54 -29.00 36.58 22.23
C GLY A 54 -30.04 37.68 22.16
N LYS A 55 -29.79 38.78 21.43
CA LYS A 55 -30.76 39.87 21.23
C LYS A 55 -31.58 39.63 19.97
N ARG A 56 -32.91 39.80 20.04
CA ARG A 56 -33.78 39.71 18.85
C ARG A 56 -33.53 40.92 17.92
N PRO A 57 -33.35 40.72 16.61
CA PRO A 57 -33.17 41.84 15.68
C PRO A 57 -34.48 42.63 15.52
N SER A 58 -34.37 43.96 15.56
CA SER A 58 -35.45 44.88 15.23
C SER A 58 -35.57 45.06 13.70
N GLN A 59 -36.80 45.12 13.18
CA GLN A 59 -37.07 45.19 11.74
C GLN A 59 -36.52 46.46 11.08
N PRO A 60 -35.94 46.39 9.87
CA PRO A 60 -35.58 47.58 9.11
C PRO A 60 -36.78 48.16 8.34
N ARG A 61 -36.94 49.49 8.42
CA ARG A 61 -37.86 50.29 7.60
C ARG A 61 -37.45 50.27 6.13
N THR A 62 -38.43 50.15 5.24
CA THR A 62 -38.31 50.31 3.79
C THR A 62 -38.23 51.78 3.38
N HIS A 63 -37.36 52.09 2.41
CA HIS A 63 -37.47 53.12 1.34
C HIS A 63 -36.19 52.92 0.48
N GLY A 64 -36.23 52.59 -0.81
CA GLY A 64 -36.62 53.46 -1.92
C GLY A 64 -35.97 52.96 -3.23
N THR A 65 -36.82 52.48 -4.14
CA THR A 65 -36.76 52.40 -5.61
C THR A 65 -35.48 52.79 -6.38
N ALA A 66 -35.04 51.92 -7.32
CA ALA A 66 -34.98 52.24 -8.77
C ALA A 66 -34.64 51.00 -9.63
N SER A 67 -35.34 50.89 -10.76
CA SER A 67 -35.46 49.81 -11.74
C SER A 67 -34.34 49.74 -12.81
N LEU A 68 -34.11 48.55 -13.38
CA LEU A 68 -33.97 48.39 -14.84
C LEU A 68 -34.19 46.92 -15.24
N GLU A 69 -35.36 46.67 -15.82
CA GLU A 69 -35.68 45.49 -16.63
C GLU A 69 -34.97 45.57 -17.99
N SER A 70 -35.02 44.43 -18.70
CA SER A 70 -34.69 44.17 -20.11
C SER A 70 -33.27 43.73 -20.42
N ILE A 71 -33.08 42.40 -20.45
CA ILE A 71 -32.62 41.59 -21.60
C ILE A 71 -32.78 40.10 -21.17
N LEU A 72 -33.78 39.44 -21.76
CA LEU A 72 -33.92 37.98 -21.87
C LEU A 72 -33.53 37.61 -23.34
N PRO A 73 -33.21 36.34 -23.72
CA PRO A 73 -33.63 35.10 -23.07
C PRO A 73 -32.61 33.92 -23.07
N LEU A 74 -33.01 32.84 -22.37
CA LEU A 74 -32.85 31.40 -22.68
C LEU A 74 -32.14 30.49 -21.64
N TYR A 75 -32.98 29.62 -21.05
CA TYR A 75 -32.74 28.29 -20.44
C TYR A 75 -32.25 28.18 -18.98
N PRO A 76 -32.67 27.10 -18.26
CA PRO A 76 -33.22 27.20 -16.92
C PRO A 76 -32.38 26.44 -15.88
N SER A 77 -32.85 26.48 -14.63
CA SER A 77 -32.47 25.62 -13.49
C SER A 77 -31.62 26.32 -12.42
N PHE A 78 -32.26 27.12 -11.58
CA PHE A 78 -31.88 27.21 -10.17
C PHE A 78 -33.14 27.09 -9.31
N PHE A 79 -33.16 26.06 -8.47
CA PHE A 79 -34.18 25.85 -7.45
C PHE A 79 -34.24 27.07 -6.52
N THR A 80 -35.40 27.72 -6.45
CA THR A 80 -35.74 28.64 -5.37
C THR A 80 -36.34 27.80 -4.24
N ILE A 81 -35.69 27.73 -3.08
CA ILE A 81 -36.28 27.14 -1.86
C ILE A 81 -37.01 28.26 -1.12
N VAL A 82 -38.34 28.22 -1.14
CA VAL A 82 -39.22 29.06 -0.32
C VAL A 82 -39.49 28.32 0.99
N PHE A 83 -39.04 28.84 2.12
CA PHE A 83 -39.44 28.34 3.43
C PHE A 83 -40.80 28.91 3.81
N LYS A 84 -41.81 28.05 3.92
CA LYS A 84 -43.14 28.39 4.43
C LYS A 84 -43.21 27.92 5.88
N THR A 85 -43.27 28.86 6.83
CA THR A 85 -43.51 28.55 8.25
C THR A 85 -45.00 28.54 8.52
N SER A 86 -45.55 27.40 8.96
CA SER A 86 -46.90 27.33 9.54
C SER A 86 -46.81 27.29 11.07
N PRO A 87 -47.72 27.94 11.82
CA PRO A 87 -47.63 28.07 13.27
C PRO A 87 -48.10 26.80 14.00
N ILE A 88 -47.46 26.50 15.13
CA ILE A 88 -47.81 25.43 16.07
C ILE A 88 -48.73 26.01 17.14
N GLU A 89 -49.93 25.45 17.32
CA GLU A 89 -50.79 25.68 18.51
C GLU A 89 -50.52 24.62 19.61
N PRO A 90 -50.78 24.93 20.90
CA PRO A 90 -50.38 24.09 22.04
C PRO A 90 -51.55 23.30 22.65
N PHE A 91 -51.31 22.08 23.14
CA PHE A 91 -52.23 21.37 24.05
C PHE A 91 -51.45 20.35 24.94
N PRO A 92 -52.00 19.90 26.09
CA PRO A 92 -51.32 19.99 27.39
C PRO A 92 -50.97 18.63 28.02
N ASN A 93 -50.23 18.72 29.14
CA ASN A 93 -49.93 17.72 30.18
C ASN A 93 -50.75 16.42 30.19
N LEU A 94 -50.06 15.29 30.35
CA LEU A 94 -50.38 14.23 31.34
C LEU A 94 -49.23 13.20 31.46
N SER A 95 -49.20 12.58 32.63
CA SER A 95 -48.11 11.90 33.36
C SER A 95 -47.86 10.40 33.03
N HIS A 96 -46.63 9.94 33.31
CA HIS A 96 -45.99 8.58 33.29
C HIS A 96 -46.81 7.38 33.87
N PRO A 97 -46.37 6.07 33.78
CA PRO A 97 -45.05 5.48 33.40
C PRO A 97 -45.01 4.21 32.47
N GLN A 98 -43.77 3.87 32.04
CA GLN A 98 -43.09 2.63 31.52
C GLN A 98 -43.85 1.27 31.51
N THR A 99 -43.75 0.27 30.61
CA THR A 99 -42.86 -0.29 29.52
C THR A 99 -43.58 -1.57 28.96
N PRO A 100 -43.10 -2.43 28.02
CA PRO A 100 -42.22 -2.32 26.84
C PRO A 100 -42.94 -2.74 25.51
N CYS A 101 -42.50 -2.26 24.34
CA CYS A 101 -43.07 -2.70 23.05
C CYS A 101 -42.10 -3.55 22.22
N THR A 102 -42.50 -4.78 21.94
CA THR A 102 -41.83 -5.78 21.10
C THR A 102 -41.91 -5.39 19.61
N ILE A 103 -40.78 -5.38 18.89
CA ILE A 103 -40.75 -5.12 17.44
C ILE A 103 -40.91 -6.45 16.69
N LYS A 104 -42.04 -6.62 16.00
CA LYS A 104 -42.23 -7.64 14.94
C LYS A 104 -41.82 -7.02 13.60
N ILE A 105 -40.90 -7.65 12.89
CA ILE A 105 -40.54 -7.31 11.51
C ILE A 105 -41.35 -8.21 10.57
N LEU A 106 -42.16 -7.61 9.70
CA LEU A 106 -42.78 -8.26 8.53
C LEU A 106 -42.29 -7.52 7.26
N PRO A 107 -42.10 -8.22 6.13
CA PRO A 107 -41.35 -7.70 5.00
C PRO A 107 -42.21 -6.78 4.12
N PRO A 108 -41.65 -5.70 3.53
CA PRO A 108 -42.35 -4.93 2.52
C PRO A 108 -42.01 -5.45 1.11
N ALA A 109 -43.06 -5.84 0.40
CA ALA A 109 -43.07 -5.86 -1.06
C ALA A 109 -43.07 -4.42 -1.60
N ASP A 110 -42.30 -4.23 -2.67
CA ASP A 110 -42.39 -3.18 -3.70
C ASP A 110 -42.57 -1.73 -3.26
N MET A 111 -41.47 -0.96 -3.23
CA MET A 111 -41.42 0.36 -3.89
C MET A 111 -39.98 0.88 -4.09
N ILE A 112 -39.75 1.39 -5.30
CA ILE A 112 -38.54 2.00 -5.85
C ILE A 112 -38.34 3.44 -5.30
N LYS A 113 -37.11 3.81 -4.85
CA LYS A 113 -36.34 5.05 -5.17
C LYS A 113 -35.21 5.39 -4.15
N ILE A 114 -34.01 5.61 -4.69
CA ILE A 114 -32.98 6.66 -4.40
C ILE A 114 -32.40 6.77 -2.96
N PRO A 115 -31.09 6.50 -2.72
CA PRO A 115 -30.44 6.73 -1.43
C PRO A 115 -29.54 7.98 -1.42
N THR A 116 -29.95 9.03 -0.70
CA THR A 116 -29.01 10.06 -0.18
C THR A 116 -29.60 10.69 1.08
N MET A 117 -29.53 10.01 2.23
CA MET A 117 -29.74 10.58 3.58
C MET A 117 -29.52 9.53 4.70
N ILE A 118 -28.40 8.81 4.65
CA ILE A 118 -27.90 8.06 5.83
C ILE A 118 -26.39 8.30 5.91
N LEU A 119 -25.97 9.52 6.29
CA LEU A 119 -24.58 9.78 6.68
C LEU A 119 -24.35 11.10 7.46
N VAL A 120 -25.36 11.58 8.20
CA VAL A 120 -25.21 12.78 9.04
C VAL A 120 -25.34 12.49 10.54
N VAL A 121 -25.91 11.34 10.94
CA VAL A 121 -26.08 11.00 12.37
C VAL A 121 -24.86 10.25 12.95
N GLN A 122 -24.04 9.60 12.13
CA GLN A 122 -22.84 8.87 12.61
C GLN A 122 -21.56 9.71 12.74
N LYS A 123 -21.56 10.99 12.32
CA LYS A 123 -20.37 11.85 12.35
C LYS A 123 -20.34 12.87 13.51
N LEU A 124 -21.37 12.88 14.35
CA LEU A 124 -21.48 13.76 15.53
C LEU A 124 -21.16 13.07 16.87
N ILE A 125 -20.94 11.73 16.89
CA ILE A 125 -20.65 10.97 18.12
C ILE A 125 -19.14 10.75 18.35
N SER A 126 -18.25 11.12 17.41
CA SER A 126 -16.79 10.90 17.55
C SER A 126 -15.93 12.14 17.81
N ARG A 127 -16.51 13.29 18.19
CA ARG A 127 -15.75 14.53 18.48
C ARG A 127 -16.09 15.22 19.80
N GLN A 128 -16.20 14.46 20.90
CA GLN A 128 -15.93 15.00 22.24
C GLN A 128 -15.07 14.01 23.03
N LYS A 129 -13.76 14.28 23.08
CA LYS A 129 -12.85 13.77 24.11
C LYS A 129 -13.12 14.59 25.38
N ILE A 130 -13.51 13.92 26.46
CA ILE A 130 -13.31 14.42 27.83
C ILE A 130 -12.53 13.33 28.55
N GLU A 131 -11.35 13.71 29.05
CA GLU A 131 -10.37 12.86 29.72
C GLU A 131 -10.80 12.52 31.15
N SER A 132 -10.33 11.36 31.60
CA SER A 132 -10.59 10.74 32.89
C SER A 132 -9.53 11.15 33.91
N GLU A 133 -9.93 11.80 35.01
CA GLU A 133 -9.19 11.79 36.28
C GLU A 133 -10.19 11.78 37.45
N CYS A 134 -10.16 10.69 38.24
CA CYS A 134 -10.21 10.67 39.71
C CYS A 134 -10.56 9.27 40.24
N ILE A 135 -9.57 8.64 40.85
CA ILE A 135 -9.67 7.49 41.75
C ILE A 135 -9.81 8.01 43.20
N CYS A 136 -10.53 7.24 44.03
CA CYS A 136 -10.62 7.25 45.51
C CYS A 136 -11.52 8.29 46.20
N LEU A 137 -12.62 7.81 46.82
CA LEU A 137 -12.77 7.71 48.29
C LEU A 137 -14.17 7.24 48.73
N MET A 138 -14.18 6.50 49.84
CA MET A 138 -15.24 6.29 50.86
C MET A 138 -15.84 4.88 51.02
N ALA A 139 -15.33 4.24 52.09
CA ALA A 139 -15.99 3.45 53.15
C ALA A 139 -16.78 2.18 52.75
N GLY A 140 -16.53 0.97 53.28
CA GLY A 140 -15.92 0.56 54.55
C GLY A 140 -17.00 0.19 55.56
N TYR A 141 -17.36 -1.10 55.67
CA TYR A 141 -17.84 -1.73 56.91
C TYR A 141 -17.58 -3.26 56.90
N THR A 142 -17.17 -3.72 58.08
CA THR A 142 -16.76 -5.03 58.64
C THR A 142 -17.86 -6.13 58.55
N SER A 143 -17.70 -7.45 58.75
CA SER A 143 -16.67 -8.35 59.29
C SER A 143 -17.10 -9.83 59.10
N SER A 144 -16.11 -10.74 59.16
CA SER A 144 -16.09 -12.10 59.73
C SER A 144 -16.83 -13.31 59.10
N ASN A 145 -15.99 -14.28 58.68
CA ASN A 145 -16.03 -15.74 58.85
C ASN A 145 -17.29 -16.55 58.51
N LEU A 146 -17.18 -17.40 57.47
CA LEU A 146 -17.35 -18.87 57.61
C LEU A 146 -16.89 -19.58 56.32
N ALA A 147 -16.07 -20.61 56.48
CA ALA A 147 -15.59 -21.49 55.43
C ALA A 147 -16.64 -22.56 55.06
N VAL A 148 -16.54 -23.08 53.83
CA VAL A 148 -16.65 -24.50 53.41
C VAL A 148 -17.17 -24.58 51.96
N GLY A 149 -16.51 -25.39 51.12
CA GLY A 149 -17.16 -26.05 49.98
C GLY A 149 -16.49 -25.90 48.63
N SER A 150 -15.55 -26.79 48.32
CA SER A 150 -15.02 -27.06 46.98
C SER A 150 -16.06 -27.72 46.06
N ALA A 151 -16.09 -27.36 44.77
CA ALA A 151 -16.24 -28.31 43.66
C ALA A 151 -15.93 -27.65 42.31
N SER A 152 -15.00 -28.25 41.59
CA SER A 152 -14.63 -27.98 40.21
C SER A 152 -15.43 -28.84 39.24
N GLU A 153 -15.84 -28.31 38.09
CA GLU A 153 -16.03 -29.13 36.88
C GLU A 153 -15.45 -28.41 35.65
N ARG A 154 -14.39 -29.02 35.09
CA ARG A 154 -13.91 -28.86 33.71
C ARG A 154 -14.12 -30.20 33.03
N SER A 155 -14.84 -30.23 31.92
CA SER A 155 -14.99 -31.44 31.09
C SER A 155 -13.79 -31.61 30.16
N ILE A 156 -13.10 -32.75 30.31
CA ILE A 156 -12.08 -33.27 29.40
C ILE A 156 -12.68 -34.52 28.73
N VAL A 157 -12.58 -34.61 27.40
CA VAL A 157 -12.87 -35.84 26.64
C VAL A 157 -11.56 -36.54 26.31
N LEU A 158 -11.37 -37.74 26.86
CA LEU A 158 -10.26 -38.67 26.60
C LEU A 158 -10.63 -39.66 25.48
N LYS A 159 -9.66 -39.99 24.63
CA LYS A 159 -9.68 -41.17 23.74
C LYS A 159 -8.62 -42.17 24.21
N LEU A 160 -9.07 -43.37 24.56
CA LEU A 160 -8.31 -44.48 25.16
C LEU A 160 -7.36 -45.16 24.15
N ARG A 161 -6.17 -45.54 24.64
CA ARG A 161 -5.29 -46.58 24.07
C ARG A 161 -5.40 -47.85 24.91
N SER A 162 -5.39 -49.00 24.22
CA SER A 162 -5.34 -50.35 24.79
C SER A 162 -3.89 -50.83 24.92
N SER A 163 -3.63 -51.63 25.95
CA SER A 163 -2.32 -52.02 26.51
C SER A 163 -1.89 -53.44 26.10
N GLY A 164 -0.57 -53.68 26.06
CA GLY A 164 0.00 -55.04 26.09
C GLY A 164 1.53 -55.09 26.14
N LYS A 165 2.10 -55.30 27.35
CA LYS A 165 3.22 -56.18 27.81
C LYS A 165 4.40 -56.50 26.82
N LEU A 166 5.70 -56.66 27.15
CA LEU A 166 6.49 -56.98 28.37
C LEU A 166 8.04 -56.85 28.04
N LEU A 167 8.84 -56.24 28.94
CA LEU A 167 10.27 -56.50 29.40
C LEU A 167 11.44 -56.91 28.40
N PRO A 168 12.73 -57.06 28.81
CA PRO A 168 13.80 -56.04 28.66
C PRO A 168 15.14 -56.58 28.09
N GLN A 169 16.18 -55.74 27.91
CA GLN A 169 17.58 -56.06 28.25
C GLN A 169 18.54 -54.89 27.91
N ALA A 170 19.34 -54.51 28.90
CA ALA A 170 20.57 -53.74 28.77
C ALA A 170 21.75 -54.64 29.18
N SER A 171 22.91 -54.45 28.57
CA SER A 171 24.17 -55.10 28.92
C SER A 171 25.36 -54.32 28.32
N ILE A 172 26.26 -53.80 29.17
CA ILE A 172 27.71 -54.14 29.28
C ILE A 172 28.59 -53.11 28.50
N LEU A 173 29.66 -52.43 28.97
CA LEU A 173 30.77 -52.59 29.95
C LEU A 173 31.14 -51.21 30.62
N SER A 174 31.38 -51.08 31.93
CA SER A 174 32.66 -51.23 32.70
C SER A 174 33.81 -50.28 32.27
N ALA A 175 34.15 -49.20 33.00
CA ALA A 175 34.90 -49.06 34.27
C ALA A 175 36.44 -49.15 34.15
N TYR A 176 37.18 -48.12 34.65
CA TYR A 176 38.53 -48.23 35.22
C TYR A 176 38.85 -47.12 36.25
N CYS A 177 39.67 -47.49 37.23
CA CYS A 177 39.87 -47.00 38.62
C CYS A 177 40.82 -45.78 38.81
N ILE A 178 40.62 -44.91 39.83
CA ILE A 178 41.29 -44.78 41.18
C ILE A 178 42.85 -44.70 41.09
N SER A 179 43.57 -43.63 41.49
CA SER A 179 43.89 -43.16 42.87
C SER A 179 44.81 -41.89 42.84
N PRO A 180 44.94 -41.07 43.92
CA PRO A 180 45.63 -39.78 43.91
C PRO A 180 47.02 -39.75 44.60
N ARG A 181 47.82 -38.69 44.34
CA ARG A 181 48.96 -38.27 45.17
C ARG A 181 48.90 -36.77 45.49
N SER A 182 49.28 -36.49 46.74
CA SER A 182 49.26 -35.23 47.49
C SER A 182 50.22 -34.15 46.96
N CYS A 183 49.77 -32.88 46.97
CA CYS A 183 50.60 -31.77 47.46
C CYS A 183 49.80 -30.50 47.82
N ARG A 184 49.92 -30.16 49.11
CA ARG A 184 50.02 -28.84 49.78
C ARG A 184 49.07 -27.69 49.41
N THR A 185 48.43 -27.26 50.50
CA THR A 185 47.69 -26.02 50.76
C THR A 185 48.44 -24.73 50.43
N PHE A 186 47.75 -23.81 49.76
CA PHE A 186 47.91 -22.37 49.95
C PHE A 186 46.51 -21.72 49.97
N ASN A 187 46.21 -21.00 51.06
CA ASN A 187 45.03 -20.17 51.22
C ASN A 187 45.25 -18.82 50.53
N LEU A 188 44.31 -18.42 49.66
CA LEU A 188 44.12 -17.04 49.22
C LEU A 188 42.60 -16.79 49.14
N PRO A 189 42.08 -15.69 49.72
CA PRO A 189 40.63 -15.43 49.78
C PRO A 189 40.15 -14.58 48.59
N LEU A 190 38.83 -14.68 48.32
CA LEU A 190 37.99 -13.78 47.49
C LEU A 190 38.26 -13.92 45.97
N LEU A 191 37.28 -14.19 45.10
CA LEU A 191 36.01 -13.50 44.91
C LEU A 191 35.09 -14.45 44.09
N ARG A 192 33.96 -14.94 44.64
CA ARG A 192 32.97 -15.68 43.85
C ARG A 192 32.13 -14.68 43.07
N SER A 193 32.49 -14.44 41.81
CA SER A 193 31.59 -13.78 40.86
C SER A 193 30.46 -14.75 40.52
N ARG A 194 29.24 -14.48 41.01
CA ARG A 194 28.03 -15.19 40.58
C ARG A 194 27.69 -14.71 39.18
N VAL A 195 27.99 -15.52 38.17
CA VAL A 195 27.44 -15.33 36.83
C VAL A 195 25.96 -15.72 36.88
N PHE A 196 25.09 -14.72 36.96
CA PHE A 196 23.69 -14.90 36.60
C PHE A 196 23.63 -15.04 35.09
N MET A 197 23.37 -16.25 34.58
CA MET A 197 22.86 -16.38 33.22
C MET A 197 21.42 -15.89 33.22
N SER A 198 21.24 -14.62 32.86
CA SER A 198 19.96 -14.12 32.41
C SER A 198 19.70 -14.72 31.03
N VAL A 199 18.79 -15.68 30.95
CA VAL A 199 18.19 -16.05 29.67
C VAL A 199 17.31 -14.86 29.28
N ALA A 200 17.81 -14.04 28.38
CA ALA A 200 16.97 -13.10 27.66
C ALA A 200 15.99 -13.93 26.83
N SER A 201 14.73 -13.97 27.27
CA SER A 201 13.62 -14.46 26.44
C SER A 201 13.48 -13.50 25.27
N GLY A 202 14.22 -13.77 24.20
CA GLY A 202 14.09 -13.10 22.92
C GLY A 202 12.66 -13.28 22.41
N SER A 203 12.09 -12.18 21.94
CA SER A 203 10.74 -12.05 21.40
C SER A 203 10.30 -13.22 20.54
N GLN A 204 9.45 -14.11 21.08
CA GLN A 204 8.70 -15.09 20.28
C GLN A 204 7.57 -14.47 19.46
N VAL A 205 7.36 -13.15 19.54
CA VAL A 205 6.22 -12.47 18.93
C VAL A 205 6.36 -12.31 17.40
N SER A 206 7.58 -12.12 16.87
CA SER A 206 7.76 -11.92 15.42
C SER A 206 7.54 -13.18 14.59
N VAL A 207 7.98 -14.35 15.10
CA VAL A 207 7.86 -15.64 14.37
C VAL A 207 6.41 -16.10 14.28
N LEU A 208 5.58 -15.78 15.28
CA LEU A 208 4.16 -16.17 15.29
C LEU A 208 3.31 -15.37 14.30
N ASN A 209 3.69 -14.13 13.97
CA ASN A 209 2.94 -13.29 13.04
C ASN A 209 3.11 -13.70 11.58
N ASP A 210 4.30 -14.18 11.20
CA ASP A 210 4.59 -14.46 9.79
C ASP A 210 4.01 -15.79 9.29
N ALA A 211 3.59 -16.66 10.22
CA ALA A 211 2.93 -17.91 9.90
C ALA A 211 1.49 -17.74 9.37
N LEU A 212 0.90 -16.54 9.44
CA LEU A 212 -0.51 -16.29 9.06
C LEU A 212 -0.87 -16.81 7.66
N PHE A 213 0.09 -16.78 6.74
CA PHE A 213 -0.11 -17.18 5.35
C PHE A 213 0.54 -18.52 4.98
N SER A 214 1.06 -19.32 5.92
CA SER A 214 1.77 -20.57 5.57
C SER A 214 0.92 -21.53 4.73
N ASP A 215 -0.38 -21.60 5.04
CA ASP A 215 -1.31 -22.57 4.46
C ASP A 215 -2.20 -21.95 3.36
N TYR A 216 -1.79 -20.82 2.78
CA TYR A 216 -2.55 -20.16 1.71
C TYR A 216 -2.82 -21.08 0.52
N LYS A 217 -4.00 -20.92 -0.08
CA LYS A 217 -4.48 -21.65 -1.25
C LYS A 217 -4.71 -20.67 -2.40
N PRO A 218 -3.81 -20.60 -3.38
CA PRO A 218 -3.86 -19.59 -4.43
C PRO A 218 -4.80 -20.02 -5.55
N SER A 219 -6.12 -19.92 -5.41
CA SER A 219 -7.05 -20.29 -6.50
C SER A 219 -7.11 -19.20 -7.58
N ASN A 220 -7.15 -17.93 -7.17
CA ASN A 220 -7.17 -16.78 -8.06
C ASN A 220 -6.07 -15.77 -7.67
N ALA A 221 -5.19 -15.43 -8.62
CA ALA A 221 -4.07 -14.54 -8.36
C ALA A 221 -4.16 -13.21 -9.13
N PHE A 222 -3.81 -12.11 -8.47
CA PHE A 222 -3.43 -10.87 -9.16
C PHE A 222 -1.91 -10.76 -9.26
N LEU A 223 -1.44 -10.50 -10.47
CA LEU A 223 -0.04 -10.39 -10.82
C LEU A 223 0.24 -8.96 -11.30
N PHE A 224 1.18 -8.27 -10.66
CA PHE A 224 1.50 -6.89 -10.97
C PHE A 224 2.86 -6.79 -11.69
N PRO A 225 2.92 -6.14 -12.87
CA PRO A 225 4.15 -6.03 -13.64
C PRO A 225 5.16 -5.08 -12.98
N GLY A 226 6.41 -5.22 -13.38
CA GLY A 226 7.52 -4.36 -12.98
C GLY A 226 8.09 -3.53 -14.13
N GLN A 227 9.27 -2.96 -13.90
CA GLN A 227 10.00 -2.22 -14.93
C GLN A 227 10.25 -3.09 -16.18
N GLY A 228 10.14 -2.47 -17.35
CA GLY A 228 10.16 -3.12 -18.66
C GLY A 228 8.76 -3.35 -19.25
N ALA A 229 7.70 -3.17 -18.46
CA ALA A 229 6.32 -3.28 -18.92
C ALA A 229 5.73 -1.94 -19.39
N GLN A 230 6.35 -0.81 -19.02
CA GLN A 230 5.90 0.52 -19.42
C GLN A 230 5.97 0.71 -20.94
N ALA A 231 5.00 1.44 -21.48
CA ALA A 231 4.97 1.84 -22.88
C ALA A 231 4.22 3.16 -23.02
N VAL A 232 4.65 3.99 -23.98
CA VAL A 232 3.91 5.20 -24.35
C VAL A 232 2.50 4.80 -24.81
N GLY A 233 1.50 5.49 -24.29
CA GLY A 233 0.07 5.19 -24.49
C GLY A 233 -0.57 4.44 -23.33
N MET A 234 0.19 3.97 -22.34
CA MET A 234 -0.38 3.38 -21.12
C MET A 234 -1.12 4.43 -20.28
N GLY A 235 -2.07 3.99 -19.46
CA GLY A 235 -2.89 4.85 -18.61
C GLY A 235 -4.03 5.55 -19.34
N LYS A 236 -4.12 5.46 -20.67
CA LYS A 236 -5.14 6.15 -21.46
C LYS A 236 -6.56 5.72 -21.09
N GLU A 237 -6.78 4.43 -20.86
CA GLU A 237 -8.11 3.92 -20.54
C GLU A 237 -8.56 4.33 -19.13
N ALA A 238 -7.61 4.67 -18.24
CA ALA A 238 -7.92 5.20 -16.92
C ALA A 238 -8.71 6.52 -16.96
N GLN A 239 -8.66 7.28 -18.07
CA GLN A 239 -9.45 8.51 -18.23
C GLN A 239 -10.95 8.22 -18.32
N ASN A 240 -11.34 7.01 -18.75
CA ASN A 240 -12.73 6.62 -18.96
C ASN A 240 -13.41 6.14 -17.66
N VAL A 241 -12.64 5.85 -16.62
CA VAL A 241 -13.15 5.37 -15.32
C VAL A 241 -12.82 6.39 -14.24
N PRO A 242 -13.82 7.08 -13.64
CA PRO A 242 -13.56 8.16 -12.69
C PRO A 242 -12.65 7.78 -11.50
N ALA A 243 -12.79 6.57 -10.97
CA ALA A 243 -11.96 6.08 -9.88
C ALA A 243 -10.49 5.89 -10.30
N ALA A 244 -10.25 5.42 -11.52
CA ALA A 244 -8.92 5.28 -12.09
C ALA A 244 -8.28 6.66 -12.38
N ALA A 245 -9.05 7.60 -12.95
CA ALA A 245 -8.59 8.96 -13.20
C ALA A 245 -8.19 9.71 -11.92
N VAL A 246 -8.86 9.46 -10.80
CA VAL A 246 -8.50 10.03 -9.49
C VAL A 246 -7.11 9.58 -9.02
N LEU A 247 -6.67 8.36 -9.33
CA LEU A 247 -5.34 7.89 -8.95
C LEU A 247 -4.23 8.69 -9.63
N TYR A 248 -4.40 9.03 -10.91
CA TYR A 248 -3.46 9.91 -11.62
C TYR A 248 -3.46 11.34 -11.06
N LYS A 249 -4.63 11.89 -10.71
CA LYS A 249 -4.70 13.22 -10.07
C LYS A 249 -3.95 13.25 -8.74
N LYS A 250 -4.18 12.24 -7.88
CA LYS A 250 -3.44 12.08 -6.62
C LYS A 250 -1.94 11.90 -6.86
N ALA A 251 -1.58 11.15 -7.90
CA ALA A 251 -0.18 10.97 -8.26
C ALA A 251 0.47 12.30 -8.62
N ASN A 252 -0.21 13.14 -9.41
CA ASN A 252 0.30 14.46 -9.80
C ASN A 252 0.53 15.36 -8.58
N GLU A 253 -0.35 15.33 -7.58
CA GLU A 253 -0.19 16.07 -6.32
C GLU A 253 1.07 15.64 -5.53
N ILE A 254 1.39 14.34 -5.53
CA ILE A 254 2.54 13.78 -4.81
C ILE A 254 3.85 13.95 -5.59
N LEU A 255 3.80 13.78 -6.90
CA LEU A 255 4.97 13.77 -7.78
C LEU A 255 5.38 15.18 -8.22
N GLY A 256 4.43 16.11 -8.31
CA GLY A 256 4.66 17.49 -8.73
C GLY A 256 4.71 17.67 -10.26
N TYR A 257 4.29 16.68 -11.04
CA TYR A 257 4.21 16.73 -12.50
C TYR A 257 3.04 15.88 -13.01
N ASP A 258 2.66 16.08 -14.28
CA ASP A 258 1.60 15.29 -14.90
C ASP A 258 2.12 13.92 -15.32
N LEU A 259 1.87 12.91 -14.48
CA LEU A 259 2.27 11.54 -14.75
C LEU A 259 1.51 10.94 -15.93
N LEU A 260 0.23 11.28 -16.07
CA LEU A 260 -0.61 10.71 -17.13
C LEU A 260 -0.16 11.19 -18.51
N ASP A 261 0.19 12.46 -18.64
CA ASP A 261 0.76 13.00 -19.88
C ASP A 261 2.05 12.26 -20.29
N ILE A 262 2.96 12.01 -19.33
CA ILE A 262 4.18 11.23 -19.58
C ILE A 262 3.84 9.80 -20.03
N CYS A 263 2.86 9.16 -19.39
CA CYS A 263 2.43 7.82 -19.75
C CYS A 263 1.84 7.74 -21.17
N ILE A 264 1.00 8.71 -21.56
CA ILE A 264 0.28 8.69 -22.83
C ILE A 264 1.13 9.21 -23.99
N ASN A 265 1.84 10.33 -23.77
CA ASN A 265 2.51 11.08 -24.83
C ASN A 265 4.04 10.91 -24.80
N GLY A 266 4.62 10.44 -23.70
CA GLY A 266 6.06 10.24 -23.57
C GLY A 266 6.83 11.53 -23.28
N PRO A 267 8.08 11.69 -23.80
CA PRO A 267 8.77 10.82 -24.76
C PRO A 267 9.16 9.46 -24.16
N LYS A 268 9.31 8.45 -25.03
CA LYS A 268 9.59 7.05 -24.64
C LYS A 268 10.81 6.94 -23.73
N ASP A 269 11.93 7.57 -24.10
CA ASP A 269 13.19 7.46 -23.35
C ASP A 269 13.07 8.05 -21.94
N LYS A 270 12.24 9.08 -21.77
CA LYS A 270 11.93 9.66 -20.46
C LYS A 270 11.09 8.69 -19.64
N LEU A 271 10.05 8.09 -20.22
CA LEU A 271 9.23 7.09 -19.54
C LEU A 271 10.03 5.83 -19.16
N ASP A 272 11.03 5.46 -19.96
CA ASP A 272 11.91 4.32 -19.68
C ASP A 272 12.96 4.56 -18.59
N SER A 273 13.16 5.82 -18.18
CA SER A 273 14.04 6.13 -17.05
C SER A 273 13.48 5.52 -15.77
N THR A 274 14.35 4.93 -14.94
CA THR A 274 13.90 4.21 -13.73
C THR A 274 13.16 5.14 -12.75
N VAL A 275 13.51 6.43 -12.74
CA VAL A 275 12.86 7.48 -11.94
C VAL A 275 11.38 7.63 -12.29
N LEU A 276 11.02 7.53 -13.57
CA LEU A 276 9.64 7.74 -14.04
C LEU A 276 8.89 6.45 -14.28
N SER A 277 9.56 5.40 -14.77
CA SER A 277 8.91 4.11 -15.03
C SER A 277 8.29 3.51 -13.77
N GLN A 278 8.96 3.64 -12.62
CA GLN A 278 8.48 3.05 -11.36
C GLN A 278 7.14 3.64 -10.88
N PRO A 279 7.02 4.96 -10.64
CA PRO A 279 5.74 5.55 -10.28
C PRO A 279 4.69 5.37 -11.40
N ALA A 280 5.09 5.44 -12.66
CA ALA A 280 4.18 5.27 -13.79
C ALA A 280 3.53 3.87 -13.82
N ILE A 281 4.32 2.80 -13.67
CA ILE A 281 3.82 1.43 -13.62
C ILE A 281 2.96 1.21 -12.38
N TYR A 282 3.37 1.70 -11.20
CA TYR A 282 2.61 1.56 -9.96
C TYR A 282 1.19 2.16 -10.09
N VAL A 283 1.09 3.41 -10.56
CA VAL A 283 -0.19 4.10 -10.72
C VAL A 283 -1.03 3.44 -11.81
N THR A 284 -0.43 3.08 -12.95
CA THR A 284 -1.13 2.39 -14.05
C THR A 284 -1.69 1.04 -13.60
N SER A 285 -0.95 0.30 -12.80
CA SER A 285 -1.34 -1.03 -12.32
C SER A 285 -2.50 -0.97 -11.31
N LEU A 286 -2.51 0.04 -10.43
CA LEU A 286 -3.66 0.27 -9.54
C LEU A 286 -4.86 0.87 -10.29
N ALA A 287 -4.62 1.69 -11.33
CA ALA A 287 -5.68 2.09 -12.24
C ALA A 287 -6.31 0.89 -12.94
N ALA A 288 -5.53 -0.09 -13.39
CA ALA A 288 -6.06 -1.33 -13.98
C ALA A 288 -7.00 -2.09 -13.04
N VAL A 289 -6.76 -2.08 -11.72
CA VAL A 289 -7.70 -2.62 -10.73
C VAL A 289 -9.05 -1.88 -10.77
N GLU A 290 -9.03 -0.55 -10.88
CA GLU A 290 -10.24 0.28 -10.98
C GLU A 290 -10.99 0.05 -12.30
N LEU A 291 -10.26 -0.13 -13.41
CA LEU A 291 -10.86 -0.52 -14.69
C LEU A 291 -11.53 -1.88 -14.60
N LEU A 292 -10.86 -2.87 -14.00
CA LEU A 292 -11.46 -4.19 -13.75
C LEU A 292 -12.72 -4.05 -12.91
N ARG A 293 -12.68 -3.28 -11.82
CA ARG A 293 -13.84 -3.08 -10.94
C ARG A 293 -15.05 -2.50 -11.66
N ALA A 294 -14.82 -1.65 -12.66
CA ALA A 294 -15.89 -1.03 -13.46
C ALA A 294 -16.52 -1.99 -14.49
N ARG A 295 -15.91 -3.14 -14.78
CA ARG A 295 -16.49 -4.16 -15.67
C ARG A 295 -17.64 -4.88 -14.98
N ASP A 296 -18.58 -5.40 -15.77
CA ASP A 296 -19.58 -6.33 -15.24
C ASP A 296 -18.88 -7.58 -14.67
N GLY A 297 -19.29 -8.00 -13.47
CA GLY A 297 -18.61 -9.07 -12.73
C GLY A 297 -17.23 -8.70 -12.13
N GLY A 298 -16.75 -7.47 -12.34
CA GLY A 298 -15.40 -7.05 -11.99
C GLY A 298 -15.10 -7.06 -10.48
N GLN A 299 -16.05 -6.58 -9.67
CA GLN A 299 -15.93 -6.61 -8.21
C GLN A 299 -15.86 -8.04 -7.68
N GLN A 300 -16.66 -8.96 -8.24
CA GLN A 300 -16.67 -10.37 -7.87
C GLN A 300 -15.32 -11.03 -8.18
N ILE A 301 -14.67 -10.65 -9.30
CA ILE A 301 -13.31 -11.09 -9.61
C ILE A 301 -12.34 -10.61 -8.53
N ILE A 302 -12.36 -9.31 -8.20
CA ILE A 302 -11.47 -8.71 -7.18
C ILE A 302 -11.65 -9.37 -5.81
N ASP A 303 -12.89 -9.65 -5.41
CA ASP A 303 -13.21 -10.31 -4.14
C ASP A 303 -12.81 -11.78 -4.11
N SER A 304 -12.69 -12.43 -5.28
CA SER A 304 -12.26 -13.82 -5.40
C SER A 304 -10.74 -14.03 -5.32
N VAL A 305 -9.94 -12.97 -5.35
CA VAL A 305 -8.48 -13.03 -5.31
C VAL A 305 -8.01 -13.42 -3.92
N ASP A 306 -7.21 -14.47 -3.84
CA ASP A 306 -6.71 -15.05 -2.59
C ASP A 306 -5.19 -14.99 -2.43
N VAL A 307 -4.48 -14.52 -3.46
CA VAL A 307 -3.03 -14.24 -3.43
C VAL A 307 -2.67 -13.14 -4.40
N THR A 308 -1.63 -12.37 -4.09
CA THR A 308 -1.01 -11.46 -5.06
C THR A 308 0.48 -11.65 -5.17
N CYS A 309 1.02 -11.32 -6.33
CA CYS A 309 2.45 -11.34 -6.62
C CYS A 309 2.76 -10.13 -7.48
N GLY A 310 3.99 -9.63 -7.44
CA GLY A 310 4.43 -8.71 -8.48
C GLY A 310 5.91 -8.83 -8.74
N LEU A 311 6.30 -8.51 -9.97
CA LEU A 311 7.68 -8.65 -10.41
C LEU A 311 8.48 -7.38 -10.06
N SER A 312 9.44 -7.50 -9.16
CA SER A 312 10.28 -6.40 -8.64
C SER A 312 9.43 -5.26 -8.07
N LEU A 313 9.35 -4.12 -8.77
CA LEU A 313 8.43 -3.01 -8.47
C LEU A 313 6.99 -3.48 -8.25
N GLY A 314 6.53 -4.48 -9.01
CA GLY A 314 5.17 -5.01 -8.88
C GLY A 314 4.84 -5.48 -7.46
N GLU A 315 5.83 -5.89 -6.67
CA GLU A 315 5.62 -6.30 -5.27
C GLU A 315 5.09 -5.15 -4.40
N TYR A 316 5.53 -3.92 -4.64
CA TYR A 316 5.00 -2.73 -3.96
C TYR A 316 3.54 -2.47 -4.36
N THR A 317 3.20 -2.70 -5.63
CA THR A 317 1.83 -2.60 -6.13
C THR A 317 0.94 -3.68 -5.50
N ALA A 318 1.45 -4.91 -5.41
CA ALA A 318 0.76 -6.03 -4.78
C ALA A 318 0.47 -5.76 -3.29
N LEU A 319 1.45 -5.24 -2.55
CA LEU A 319 1.29 -4.84 -1.15
C LEU A 319 0.30 -3.70 -0.96
N ALA A 320 0.30 -2.70 -1.84
CA ALA A 320 -0.69 -1.62 -1.82
C ALA A 320 -2.11 -2.16 -2.04
N PHE A 321 -2.31 -3.02 -3.05
CA PHE A 321 -3.60 -3.68 -3.30
C PHE A 321 -4.03 -4.57 -2.13
N ALA A 322 -3.08 -5.26 -1.48
CA ALA A 322 -3.32 -6.05 -0.29
C ALA A 322 -3.51 -5.19 0.98
N GLY A 323 -3.48 -3.85 0.89
CA GLY A 323 -3.74 -2.95 2.01
C GLY A 323 -2.61 -2.85 3.04
N ALA A 324 -1.40 -3.31 2.70
CA ALA A 324 -0.24 -3.21 3.58
C ALA A 324 0.15 -1.74 3.82
N PHE A 325 -0.05 -0.87 2.84
CA PHE A 325 0.12 0.58 2.96
C PHE A 325 -0.86 1.31 2.03
N SER A 326 -0.99 2.63 2.22
CA SER A 326 -1.87 3.46 1.39
C SER A 326 -1.31 3.61 -0.04
N PHE A 327 -2.15 4.01 -0.99
CA PHE A 327 -1.71 4.39 -2.33
C PHE A 327 -0.64 5.48 -2.28
N GLU A 328 -0.86 6.49 -1.43
CA GLU A 328 -0.01 7.65 -1.31
C GLU A 328 1.37 7.30 -0.75
N ASP A 329 1.43 6.44 0.26
CA ASP A 329 2.70 5.98 0.84
C ASP A 329 3.44 5.04 -0.10
N GLY A 330 2.71 4.13 -0.77
CA GLY A 330 3.27 3.29 -1.81
C GLY A 330 3.88 4.09 -2.95
N LEU A 331 3.19 5.14 -3.42
CA LEU A 331 3.69 6.02 -4.47
C LEU A 331 4.98 6.75 -4.06
N LYS A 332 5.04 7.26 -2.82
CA LYS A 332 6.26 7.89 -2.28
C LYS A 332 7.42 6.89 -2.20
N LEU A 333 7.15 5.66 -1.74
CA LEU A 333 8.15 4.60 -1.67
C LEU A 333 8.69 4.24 -3.05
N VAL A 334 7.84 4.01 -4.06
CA VAL A 334 8.31 3.62 -5.40
C VAL A 334 9.00 4.77 -6.14
N LYS A 335 8.61 6.02 -5.88
CA LYS A 335 9.33 7.20 -6.37
C LYS A 335 10.76 7.20 -5.81
N LEU A 336 10.90 7.12 -4.48
CA LEU A 336 12.21 7.09 -3.81
C LEU A 336 13.04 5.88 -4.23
N ARG A 337 12.41 4.71 -4.42
CA ARG A 337 13.05 3.50 -4.93
C ARG A 337 13.61 3.72 -6.34
N GLY A 338 12.83 4.32 -7.23
CA GLY A 338 13.25 4.69 -8.58
C GLY A 338 14.46 5.60 -8.58
N GLU A 339 14.41 6.68 -7.79
CA GLU A 339 15.51 7.64 -7.62
C GLU A 339 16.76 6.96 -7.06
N ALA A 340 16.65 6.20 -5.96
CA ALA A 340 17.78 5.56 -5.31
C ALA A 340 18.46 4.51 -6.19
N MET A 341 17.68 3.72 -6.94
CA MET A 341 18.21 2.74 -7.88
C MET A 341 18.85 3.40 -9.10
N GLN A 342 18.31 4.52 -9.58
CA GLN A 342 18.93 5.29 -10.66
C GLN A 342 20.27 5.86 -10.20
N ASP A 343 20.33 6.48 -9.02
CA ASP A 343 21.57 7.04 -8.48
C ASP A 343 22.66 5.96 -8.28
N ALA A 344 22.26 4.76 -7.84
CA ALA A 344 23.17 3.62 -7.72
C ALA A 344 23.69 3.14 -9.10
N ALA A 345 22.81 3.12 -10.12
CA ALA A 345 23.19 2.76 -11.48
C ALA A 345 24.13 3.80 -12.12
N ASP A 346 23.90 5.09 -11.86
CA ASP A 346 24.73 6.18 -12.38
C ASP A 346 26.13 6.18 -11.73
N ALA A 347 26.24 5.70 -10.48
CA ALA A 347 27.49 5.59 -9.75
C ALA A 347 28.41 4.47 -10.26
N ALA A 348 27.86 3.43 -10.93
CA ALA A 348 28.63 2.27 -11.37
C ALA A 348 28.15 1.75 -12.74
N LYS A 349 29.05 1.83 -13.73
CA LYS A 349 28.80 1.29 -15.07
C LYS A 349 28.49 -0.20 -15.00
N SER A 350 27.26 -0.55 -15.32
CA SER A 350 26.75 -1.90 -15.16
C SER A 350 25.69 -2.19 -16.21
N ALA A 351 25.33 -3.46 -16.39
CA ALA A 351 24.32 -3.88 -17.34
C ALA A 351 23.57 -5.13 -16.87
N MET A 352 22.50 -5.43 -17.59
CA MET A 352 21.67 -6.61 -17.39
C MET A 352 21.39 -7.27 -18.74
N VAL A 353 21.45 -8.60 -18.78
CA VAL A 353 21.32 -9.42 -19.98
C VAL A 353 20.42 -10.62 -19.69
N SER A 354 19.43 -10.85 -20.55
CA SER A 354 18.62 -12.06 -20.54
C SER A 354 19.37 -13.18 -21.25
N VAL A 355 19.60 -14.29 -20.54
CA VAL A 355 20.20 -15.53 -21.04
C VAL A 355 19.09 -16.52 -21.32
N ILE A 356 18.96 -16.93 -22.58
CA ILE A 356 17.83 -17.73 -23.03
C ILE A 356 18.31 -19.10 -23.55
N GLY A 357 17.59 -20.16 -23.19
CA GLY A 357 17.83 -21.52 -23.64
C GLY A 357 18.72 -22.37 -22.74
N LEU A 358 19.12 -21.87 -21.57
CA LEU A 358 19.84 -22.61 -20.54
C LEU A 358 18.93 -22.86 -19.34
N ASP A 359 19.21 -23.93 -18.58
CA ASP A 359 18.69 -24.12 -17.22
C ASP A 359 19.45 -23.24 -16.22
N SER A 360 18.92 -23.06 -15.00
CA SER A 360 19.49 -22.17 -13.98
C SER A 360 20.89 -22.57 -13.56
N GLU A 361 21.18 -23.89 -13.50
CA GLU A 361 22.48 -24.42 -13.11
C GLU A 361 23.54 -24.05 -14.15
N LYS A 362 23.24 -24.19 -15.45
CA LYS A 362 24.15 -23.77 -16.52
C LYS A 362 24.33 -22.26 -16.60
N VAL A 363 23.29 -21.48 -16.30
CA VAL A 363 23.45 -20.01 -16.20
C VAL A 363 24.38 -19.66 -15.03
N GLN A 364 24.27 -20.37 -13.90
CA GLN A 364 25.20 -20.17 -12.78
C GLN A 364 26.63 -20.52 -13.18
N GLN A 365 26.86 -21.68 -13.82
CA GLN A 365 28.19 -22.06 -14.33
C GLN A 365 28.75 -21.05 -15.34
N LEU A 366 27.88 -20.47 -16.18
CA LEU A 366 28.26 -19.40 -17.11
C LEU A 366 28.67 -18.12 -16.35
N CYS A 367 27.94 -17.73 -15.31
CA CYS A 367 28.33 -16.62 -14.44
C CYS A 367 29.67 -16.89 -13.76
N ASP A 368 29.86 -18.08 -13.19
CA ASP A 368 31.10 -18.47 -12.51
C ASP A 368 32.30 -18.42 -13.47
N ALA A 369 32.13 -18.91 -14.70
CA ALA A 369 33.16 -18.86 -15.74
C ALA A 369 33.48 -17.43 -16.20
N ALA A 370 32.49 -16.53 -16.25
CA ALA A 370 32.73 -15.12 -16.53
C ALA A 370 33.45 -14.42 -15.37
N ASN A 371 33.04 -14.72 -14.14
CA ASN A 371 33.57 -14.15 -12.90
C ASN A 371 35.04 -14.54 -12.61
N GLN A 372 35.56 -15.59 -13.24
CA GLN A 372 36.98 -15.97 -13.18
C GLN A 372 37.89 -15.02 -13.98
N GLU A 373 37.35 -14.28 -14.95
CA GLU A 373 38.11 -13.43 -15.88
C GLU A 373 37.96 -11.92 -15.58
N VAL A 374 37.23 -11.57 -14.53
CA VAL A 374 36.95 -10.18 -14.17
C VAL A 374 37.19 -9.91 -12.68
N PRO A 375 37.56 -8.69 -12.29
CA PRO A 375 37.71 -8.32 -10.88
C PRO A 375 36.35 -8.36 -10.16
N GLU A 376 36.39 -8.40 -8.82
CA GLU A 376 35.19 -8.45 -7.95
C GLU A 376 34.14 -7.39 -8.32
N ALA A 377 34.60 -6.16 -8.58
CA ALA A 377 33.73 -5.02 -8.92
C ALA A 377 33.02 -5.14 -10.28
N GLU A 378 33.38 -6.13 -11.11
CA GLU A 378 32.79 -6.36 -12.43
C GLU A 378 32.00 -7.67 -12.50
N LYS A 379 31.94 -8.44 -11.40
CA LYS A 379 31.27 -9.73 -11.39
C LYS A 379 29.79 -9.63 -11.72
N VAL A 380 29.28 -10.72 -12.29
CA VAL A 380 27.89 -10.92 -12.66
C VAL A 380 27.24 -12.01 -11.82
N GLN A 381 25.93 -11.90 -11.62
CA GLN A 381 25.11 -12.92 -10.97
C GLN A 381 23.72 -12.98 -11.60
N ILE A 382 23.01 -14.09 -11.39
CA ILE A 382 21.60 -14.18 -11.76
C ILE A 382 20.80 -13.19 -10.90
N ALA A 383 20.14 -12.24 -11.54
CA ALA A 383 19.31 -11.22 -10.91
C ALA A 383 17.82 -11.58 -10.97
N ASN A 384 17.37 -12.29 -12.00
CA ASN A 384 15.98 -12.73 -12.09
C ASN A 384 15.90 -14.17 -12.58
N TYR A 385 15.31 -15.02 -11.76
CA TYR A 385 14.81 -16.33 -12.17
C TYR A 385 13.41 -16.13 -12.74
N LEU A 386 13.27 -15.92 -14.05
CA LEU A 386 11.98 -15.57 -14.67
C LEU A 386 11.14 -16.80 -14.96
N CYS A 387 11.67 -17.73 -15.77
CA CYS A 387 11.02 -19.00 -16.09
C CYS A 387 12.07 -19.99 -16.61
N PRO A 388 11.75 -21.30 -16.66
CA PRO A 388 12.65 -22.28 -17.24
C PRO A 388 13.12 -21.86 -18.63
N GLY A 389 14.44 -21.81 -18.83
CA GLY A 389 15.02 -21.39 -20.10
C GLY A 389 15.17 -19.88 -20.29
N ASN A 390 14.89 -19.03 -19.29
CA ASN A 390 15.08 -17.59 -19.37
C ASN A 390 15.42 -16.99 -18.00
N TYR A 391 16.65 -16.50 -17.86
CA TYR A 391 17.19 -15.91 -16.64
C TYR A 391 17.82 -14.57 -16.97
N ALA A 392 17.59 -13.55 -16.15
CA ALA A 392 18.33 -12.31 -16.29
C ALA A 392 19.57 -12.33 -15.40
N VAL A 393 20.70 -11.99 -16.00
CA VAL A 393 22.01 -11.87 -15.34
C VAL A 393 22.42 -10.42 -15.37
N SER A 394 23.02 -9.92 -14.29
CA SER A 394 23.50 -8.55 -14.23
C SER A 394 24.77 -8.43 -13.42
N GLY A 395 25.52 -7.37 -13.71
CA GLY A 395 26.77 -7.03 -13.04
C GLY A 395 27.48 -5.91 -13.78
N GLY A 396 28.80 -5.82 -13.60
CA GLY A 396 29.62 -4.84 -14.30
C GLY A 396 29.61 -5.04 -15.81
N LEU A 397 29.86 -3.97 -16.57
CA LEU A 397 29.88 -4.03 -18.03
C LEU A 397 30.85 -5.11 -18.53
N LYS A 398 32.02 -5.24 -17.90
CA LYS A 398 33.02 -6.19 -18.36
C LYS A 398 32.59 -7.63 -18.08
N GLY A 399 32.01 -7.90 -16.92
CA GLY A 399 31.46 -9.22 -16.60
C GLY A 399 30.35 -9.64 -17.56
N VAL A 400 29.47 -8.70 -17.94
CA VAL A 400 28.40 -8.95 -18.92
C VAL A 400 29.00 -9.27 -20.31
N GLU A 401 29.99 -8.50 -20.77
CA GLU A 401 30.67 -8.79 -22.05
C GLU A 401 31.34 -10.16 -22.09
N VAL A 402 32.04 -10.53 -21.01
CA VAL A 402 32.69 -11.85 -20.90
C VAL A 402 31.63 -12.95 -20.89
N LEU A 403 30.54 -12.77 -20.14
CA LEU A 403 29.42 -13.71 -20.11
C LEU A 403 28.81 -13.90 -21.50
N GLU A 404 28.54 -12.83 -22.24
CA GLU A 404 28.02 -12.89 -23.60
C GLU A 404 28.96 -13.65 -24.55
N SER A 405 30.27 -13.41 -24.44
CA SER A 405 31.28 -14.10 -25.26
C SER A 405 31.32 -15.62 -25.02
N LYS A 406 31.00 -16.06 -23.79
CA LYS A 406 30.98 -17.47 -23.38
C LYS A 406 29.63 -18.14 -23.60
N ALA A 407 28.54 -17.37 -23.72
CA ALA A 407 27.18 -17.92 -23.75
C ALA A 407 26.99 -19.03 -24.80
N LYS A 408 27.58 -18.88 -25.99
CA LYS A 408 27.50 -19.89 -27.07
C LYS A 408 28.20 -21.20 -26.72
N SER A 409 29.35 -21.19 -26.04
CA SER A 409 30.05 -22.42 -25.63
C SER A 409 29.28 -23.20 -24.56
N PHE A 410 28.50 -22.49 -23.74
CA PHE A 410 27.56 -23.07 -22.78
C PHE A 410 26.24 -23.55 -23.42
N LYS A 411 26.09 -23.38 -24.74
CA LYS A 411 24.90 -23.72 -25.54
C LYS A 411 23.68 -22.84 -25.24
N ALA A 412 23.88 -21.60 -24.80
CA ALA A 412 22.79 -20.64 -24.74
C ALA A 412 22.24 -20.42 -26.16
N ARG A 413 20.92 -20.31 -26.27
CA ARG A 413 20.25 -20.03 -27.55
C ARG A 413 20.53 -18.59 -27.99
N MET A 414 20.45 -17.65 -27.05
CA MET A 414 20.73 -16.23 -27.27
C MET A 414 20.97 -15.50 -25.95
N THR A 415 21.64 -14.36 -26.03
CA THR A 415 21.71 -13.33 -24.99
C THR A 415 21.10 -12.04 -25.52
N VAL A 416 20.32 -11.34 -24.69
CA VAL A 416 19.66 -10.08 -25.05
C VAL A 416 19.90 -9.06 -23.94
N ARG A 417 20.65 -8.00 -24.22
CA ARG A 417 20.83 -6.89 -23.28
C ARG A 417 19.48 -6.20 -23.00
N LEU A 418 19.18 -5.97 -21.73
CA LEU A 418 17.95 -5.32 -21.31
C LEU A 418 18.14 -3.81 -21.26
N ALA A 419 17.16 -3.06 -21.73
CA ALA A 419 17.14 -1.60 -21.69
C ALA A 419 16.78 -1.11 -20.28
N VAL A 420 17.70 -1.29 -19.33
CA VAL A 420 17.59 -0.86 -17.94
C VAL A 420 18.83 -0.08 -17.54
N ALA A 421 18.70 0.77 -16.52
CA ALA A 421 19.75 1.71 -16.14
C ALA A 421 21.01 1.05 -15.55
N GLY A 422 20.87 -0.11 -14.88
CA GLY A 422 22.01 -0.77 -14.24
C GLY A 422 21.76 -2.21 -13.82
N ALA A 423 22.70 -2.77 -13.07
CA ALA A 423 22.66 -4.14 -12.57
C ALA A 423 21.74 -4.34 -11.35
N PHE A 424 20.43 -4.22 -11.59
CA PHE A 424 19.40 -4.41 -10.57
C PHE A 424 19.44 -5.82 -9.95
N HIS A 425 19.00 -5.95 -8.70
CA HIS A 425 18.94 -7.24 -7.99
C HIS A 425 20.34 -7.84 -7.74
N THR A 426 21.33 -6.97 -7.54
CA THR A 426 22.71 -7.31 -7.19
C THR A 426 23.30 -6.33 -6.19
N SER A 427 24.52 -6.61 -5.71
CA SER A 427 25.29 -5.71 -4.83
C SER A 427 25.55 -4.33 -5.44
N PHE A 428 25.41 -4.15 -6.76
CA PHE A 428 25.47 -2.81 -7.39
C PHE A 428 24.38 -1.86 -6.86
N MET A 429 23.28 -2.40 -6.33
CA MET A 429 22.20 -1.61 -5.75
C MET A 429 22.36 -1.35 -4.24
N GLU A 430 23.44 -1.79 -3.61
CA GLU A 430 23.71 -1.55 -2.18
C GLU A 430 23.61 -0.06 -1.78
N PRO A 431 24.08 0.92 -2.59
CA PRO A 431 23.92 2.33 -2.26
C PRO A 431 22.47 2.79 -2.09
N ALA A 432 21.51 2.10 -2.72
CA ALA A 432 20.08 2.41 -2.62
C ALA A 432 19.43 1.91 -1.31
N VAL A 433 20.02 0.89 -0.67
CA VAL A 433 19.41 0.16 0.44
C VAL A 433 19.15 1.08 1.64
N SER A 434 20.15 1.84 2.09
CA SER A 434 20.02 2.72 3.26
C SER A 434 18.90 3.75 3.14
N ARG A 435 18.71 4.32 1.94
CA ARG A 435 17.61 5.27 1.65
C ARG A 435 16.26 4.58 1.70
N LEU A 436 16.17 3.36 1.16
CA LEU A 436 14.96 2.55 1.20
C LEU A 436 14.61 2.13 2.63
N GLU A 437 15.59 1.68 3.42
CA GLU A 437 15.38 1.32 4.83
C GLU A 437 14.82 2.49 5.63
N ALA A 438 15.39 3.69 5.47
CA ALA A 438 14.89 4.90 6.13
C ALA A 438 13.45 5.22 5.73
N ALA A 439 13.12 5.14 4.44
CA ALA A 439 11.78 5.40 3.93
C ALA A 439 10.75 4.35 4.40
N LEU A 440 11.13 3.07 4.38
CA LEU A 440 10.31 1.95 4.86
C LEU A 440 10.09 2.02 6.37
N ALA A 441 11.10 2.41 7.14
CA ALA A 441 10.97 2.63 8.58
C ALA A 441 9.94 3.72 8.89
N ALA A 442 9.97 4.83 8.14
CA ALA A 442 9.03 5.95 8.29
C ALA A 442 7.62 5.67 7.76
N THR A 443 7.44 4.63 6.95
CA THR A 443 6.13 4.26 6.38
C THR A 443 5.35 3.37 7.35
N GLU A 444 4.06 3.67 7.52
CA GLU A 444 3.14 2.79 8.24
C GLU A 444 2.80 1.58 7.35
N ILE A 445 3.40 0.44 7.66
CA ILE A 445 3.08 -0.85 7.04
C ILE A 445 2.22 -1.65 8.01
N ARG A 446 1.13 -2.21 7.47
CA ARG A 446 0.16 -3.05 8.16
C ARG A 446 0.25 -4.47 7.61
N THR A 447 -0.27 -5.43 8.38
CA THR A 447 -0.43 -6.80 7.89
C THR A 447 -1.32 -6.80 6.64
N PRO A 448 -0.86 -7.36 5.51
CA PRO A 448 -1.66 -7.46 4.29
C PRO A 448 -2.97 -8.23 4.55
N ARG A 449 -4.06 -7.88 3.84
CA ARG A 449 -5.36 -8.57 3.95
C ARG A 449 -5.37 -9.96 3.30
N ILE A 450 -4.46 -10.17 2.35
CA ILE A 450 -4.25 -11.41 1.60
C ILE A 450 -2.74 -11.61 1.39
N PRO A 451 -2.27 -12.87 1.22
CA PRO A 451 -0.87 -13.17 1.00
C PRO A 451 -0.27 -12.39 -0.19
N VAL A 452 0.92 -11.84 0.01
CA VAL A 452 1.77 -11.27 -1.05
C VAL A 452 3.08 -12.05 -1.08
N ILE A 453 3.40 -12.65 -2.23
CA ILE A 453 4.61 -13.47 -2.36
C ILE A 453 5.83 -12.59 -2.59
N SER A 454 6.78 -12.65 -1.66
CA SER A 454 8.05 -11.93 -1.70
C SER A 454 8.91 -12.40 -2.87
N ASN A 455 9.58 -11.46 -3.53
CA ASN A 455 10.51 -11.77 -4.61
C ASN A 455 11.83 -12.37 -4.11
N VAL A 456 12.16 -12.22 -2.83
CA VAL A 456 13.48 -12.60 -2.30
C VAL A 456 13.57 -14.09 -1.98
N ASP A 457 12.49 -14.66 -1.43
CA ASP A 457 12.43 -16.04 -0.93
C ASP A 457 11.20 -16.82 -1.44
N ALA A 458 10.38 -16.19 -2.29
CA ALA A 458 9.16 -16.77 -2.84
C ALA A 458 8.16 -17.26 -1.77
N GLN A 459 8.14 -16.64 -0.59
CA GLN A 459 7.20 -16.93 0.48
C GLN A 459 6.25 -15.75 0.75
N PRO A 460 5.05 -16.00 1.30
CA PRO A 460 4.21 -14.92 1.81
C PRO A 460 4.69 -14.45 3.18
N HIS A 461 4.58 -13.14 3.43
CA HIS A 461 4.88 -12.54 4.73
C HIS A 461 3.70 -11.70 5.22
N ALA A 462 3.42 -11.78 6.51
CA ALA A 462 2.32 -11.07 7.17
C ALA A 462 2.81 -10.04 8.19
N ASP A 463 4.02 -10.24 8.71
CA ASP A 463 4.61 -9.35 9.71
C ASP A 463 5.16 -8.07 9.05
N PRO A 464 4.69 -6.86 9.43
CA PRO A 464 5.14 -5.61 8.83
C PRO A 464 6.65 -5.37 8.93
N ASP A 465 7.29 -5.75 10.03
CA ASP A 465 8.74 -5.57 10.21
C ASP A 465 9.54 -6.48 9.29
N THR A 466 9.06 -7.71 9.07
CA THR A 466 9.61 -8.65 8.08
C THR A 466 9.44 -8.10 6.66
N ILE A 467 8.26 -7.59 6.32
CA ILE A 467 8.00 -6.96 5.01
C ILE A 467 8.96 -5.79 4.75
N LYS A 468 9.17 -4.89 5.73
CA LYS A 468 10.12 -3.76 5.60
C LYS A 468 11.53 -4.24 5.25
N LYS A 469 12.04 -5.25 5.98
CA LYS A 469 13.38 -5.81 5.75
C LYS A 469 13.49 -6.46 4.37
N ILE A 470 12.46 -7.20 3.95
CA ILE A 470 12.43 -7.85 2.64
C ILE A 470 12.43 -6.82 1.52
N LEU A 471 11.59 -5.78 1.60
CA LEU A 471 11.51 -4.75 0.56
C LEU A 471 12.80 -3.95 0.39
N ALA A 472 13.53 -3.69 1.48
CA ALA A 472 14.85 -3.07 1.42
C ALA A 472 15.89 -4.00 0.76
N ARG A 473 15.91 -5.27 1.17
CA ARG A 473 16.81 -6.31 0.63
C ARG A 473 16.48 -6.68 -0.83
N GLN A 474 15.25 -6.44 -1.29
CA GLN A 474 14.75 -6.82 -2.62
C GLN A 474 15.60 -6.26 -3.76
N VAL A 475 16.13 -5.04 -3.63
CA VAL A 475 16.90 -4.40 -4.71
C VAL A 475 18.29 -4.99 -4.92
N THR A 476 18.82 -5.72 -3.92
CA THR A 476 20.12 -6.40 -3.97
C THR A 476 20.02 -7.93 -4.07
N SER A 477 18.82 -8.48 -3.95
CA SER A 477 18.58 -9.92 -3.99
C SER A 477 17.96 -10.38 -5.31
N PRO A 478 18.31 -11.57 -5.82
CA PRO A 478 17.70 -12.12 -7.03
C PRO A 478 16.18 -12.31 -6.87
N VAL A 479 15.43 -11.95 -7.91
CA VAL A 479 13.99 -12.13 -7.98
C VAL A 479 13.64 -13.58 -8.30
N GLN A 480 12.97 -14.26 -7.37
CA GLN A 480 12.59 -15.68 -7.41
C GLN A 480 11.27 -15.94 -8.15
N TRP A 481 11.03 -15.28 -9.29
CA TRP A 481 9.74 -15.32 -9.99
C TRP A 481 9.35 -16.72 -10.50
N GLU A 482 10.32 -17.47 -11.00
CA GLU A 482 10.11 -18.86 -11.44
C GLU A 482 9.62 -19.73 -10.28
N THR A 483 10.23 -19.58 -9.11
CA THR A 483 9.83 -20.29 -7.89
C THR A 483 8.44 -19.86 -7.44
N THR A 484 8.13 -18.57 -7.46
CA THR A 484 6.79 -18.04 -7.17
C THR A 484 5.76 -18.69 -8.08
N VAL A 485 5.93 -18.61 -9.40
CA VAL A 485 4.96 -19.14 -10.37
C VAL A 485 4.78 -20.64 -10.25
N LYS A 486 5.88 -21.41 -10.15
CA LYS A 486 5.80 -22.87 -9.93
C LYS A 486 5.05 -23.22 -8.65
N THR A 487 5.29 -22.47 -7.57
CA THR A 487 4.62 -22.69 -6.28
C THR A 487 3.12 -22.44 -6.38
N LEU A 488 2.69 -21.36 -7.06
CA LEU A 488 1.27 -21.09 -7.27
C LEU A 488 0.60 -22.20 -8.08
N LEU A 489 1.20 -22.61 -9.21
CA LEU A 489 0.67 -23.67 -10.07
C LEU A 489 0.59 -25.01 -9.31
N ASN A 490 1.64 -25.39 -8.59
CA ASN A 490 1.67 -26.63 -7.80
C ASN A 490 0.63 -26.62 -6.65
N LYS A 491 0.31 -25.45 -6.10
CA LYS A 491 -0.74 -25.28 -5.08
C LYS A 491 -2.15 -25.17 -5.66
N GLY A 492 -2.31 -25.28 -6.98
CA GLY A 492 -3.62 -25.36 -7.64
C GLY A 492 -4.18 -24.04 -8.14
N LEU A 493 -3.33 -23.09 -8.54
CA LEU A 493 -3.74 -21.87 -9.24
C LEU A 493 -4.62 -22.20 -10.45
N LYS A 494 -5.84 -21.63 -10.45
CA LYS A 494 -6.84 -21.86 -11.49
C LYS A 494 -6.89 -20.74 -12.50
N LYS A 495 -6.93 -19.49 -12.01
CA LYS A 495 -7.01 -18.30 -12.86
C LYS A 495 -6.13 -17.19 -12.32
N SER A 496 -5.53 -16.42 -13.20
CA SER A 496 -4.71 -15.27 -12.83
C SER A 496 -5.02 -14.05 -13.70
N TYR A 497 -4.68 -12.88 -13.19
CA TYR A 497 -4.87 -11.62 -13.88
C TYR A 497 -3.59 -10.81 -13.81
N GLU A 498 -3.07 -10.37 -14.96
CA GLU A 498 -1.99 -9.37 -15.01
C GLU A 498 -2.61 -7.98 -15.07
N LEU A 499 -2.41 -7.15 -14.03
CA LEU A 499 -3.01 -5.81 -13.94
C LEU A 499 -1.93 -4.75 -14.06
N GLY A 500 -1.97 -3.97 -15.15
CA GLY A 500 -1.00 -2.94 -15.45
C GLY A 500 -0.62 -2.91 -16.92
N PRO A 501 0.44 -2.16 -17.28
CA PRO A 501 0.84 -2.00 -18.67
C PRO A 501 1.46 -3.29 -19.20
N GLY A 502 1.31 -3.52 -20.51
CA GLY A 502 1.94 -4.64 -21.20
C GLY A 502 1.35 -6.00 -20.85
N LYS A 503 2.08 -7.07 -21.19
CA LYS A 503 1.68 -8.49 -20.99
C LYS A 503 2.88 -9.38 -20.67
N VAL A 504 3.85 -8.81 -19.95
CA VAL A 504 5.16 -9.43 -19.73
C VAL A 504 5.02 -10.65 -18.84
N ILE A 505 4.25 -10.54 -17.76
CA ILE A 505 4.01 -11.65 -16.83
C ILE A 505 3.21 -12.76 -17.53
N ALA A 506 2.19 -12.43 -18.31
CA ALA A 506 1.44 -13.40 -19.11
C ALA A 506 2.34 -14.18 -20.09
N GLY A 507 3.32 -13.52 -20.69
CA GLY A 507 4.32 -14.19 -21.54
C GLY A 507 5.29 -15.08 -20.75
N ILE A 508 5.58 -14.77 -19.49
CA ILE A 508 6.46 -15.57 -18.62
C ILE A 508 5.71 -16.78 -18.07
N ILE A 509 4.50 -16.60 -17.53
CA ILE A 509 3.71 -17.72 -16.96
C ILE A 509 3.39 -18.77 -18.01
N LYS A 510 3.06 -18.36 -19.25
CA LYS A 510 2.81 -19.28 -20.37
C LYS A 510 4.04 -20.08 -20.83
N ARG A 511 5.25 -19.64 -20.46
CA ARG A 511 6.49 -20.41 -20.66
C ARG A 511 6.72 -21.45 -19.55
N VAL A 512 6.18 -21.23 -18.36
CA VAL A 512 6.17 -22.22 -17.27
C VAL A 512 5.08 -23.27 -17.52
N ASP A 513 3.86 -22.83 -17.83
CA ASP A 513 2.73 -23.68 -18.17
C ASP A 513 1.90 -23.08 -19.31
N LYS A 514 1.87 -23.77 -20.46
CA LYS A 514 1.13 -23.33 -21.65
C LYS A 514 -0.38 -23.30 -21.44
N GLY A 515 -0.89 -24.08 -20.48
CA GLY A 515 -2.31 -24.17 -20.11
C GLY A 515 -2.75 -23.14 -19.07
N ALA A 516 -1.83 -22.31 -18.55
CA ALA A 516 -2.16 -21.33 -17.53
C ALA A 516 -3.21 -20.32 -18.02
N ASP A 517 -4.33 -20.24 -17.29
CA ASP A 517 -5.38 -19.24 -17.51
C ASP A 517 -4.96 -17.90 -16.91
N ILE A 518 -4.63 -16.97 -17.81
CA ILE A 518 -4.26 -15.60 -17.46
C ILE A 518 -4.96 -14.59 -18.36
N GLU A 519 -5.63 -13.64 -17.74
CA GLU A 519 -6.24 -12.49 -18.38
C GLU A 519 -5.40 -11.23 -18.15
N ASN A 520 -5.22 -10.41 -19.18
CA ASN A 520 -4.54 -9.13 -19.03
C ASN A 520 -5.54 -7.99 -18.89
N ILE A 521 -5.36 -7.17 -17.86
CA ILE A 521 -6.13 -5.97 -17.59
C ILE A 521 -5.20 -4.78 -17.79
N GLY A 522 -5.17 -4.27 -19.03
CA GLY A 522 -4.46 -3.03 -19.35
C GLY A 522 -5.21 -1.78 -18.87
N ALA A 523 -4.45 -0.74 -18.57
CA ALA A 523 -4.96 0.61 -18.26
C ALA A 523 -4.27 1.65 -19.13
#